data_AF-A0A2E8UMI9-F1
#
_entry.id   AF-A0A2E8UMI9-F1
#
_cell.length_a   1.000
_cell.length_b   1.000
_cell.length_c   1.000
_cell.angle_alpha   90.00
_cell.angle_beta   90.00
_cell.angle_gamma   90.00
#
_symmetry.space_group_name_H-M   'P 1'
#
loop_
_entity.id
_entity.type
_entity.pdbx_description
1 polymer ?
#
loop_
_entity_poly.entity_id
_entity_poly.type
_entity_poly.pdbx_seq_one_letter_code
_entity_poly.pdbx_strand_id
1 'polypeptide(L)'
;TATRNWRFPGADWYISYLLGRSFLAMRTEDILQCAKWLAEHHKTPTVHLIAHGETTTAAQHADALEPKLIGRLTLHGGLASWKTLMTDRRANRHLHTIHPRALQHYDLPDLKQLQGGGK
;
A
#
# COMPACT_ATOMS: atom_id res chain seq x y z
N THR A 1 16.45 15.76 -28.82
CA THR A 1 16.42 14.29 -28.75
C THR A 1 15.31 13.87 -27.82
N ALA A 2 14.21 13.33 -28.35
CA ALA A 2 13.11 12.83 -27.53
C ALA A 2 13.48 11.44 -27.00
N THR A 3 13.76 11.34 -25.69
CA THR A 3 14.07 10.06 -25.06
C THR A 3 12.81 9.20 -25.07
N ARG A 4 12.81 8.12 -25.88
CA ARG A 4 11.74 7.13 -25.85
C ARG A 4 11.70 6.56 -24.44
N ASN A 5 10.57 6.69 -23.75
CA ASN A 5 10.45 6.19 -22.39
C ASN A 5 10.72 4.68 -22.39
N TRP A 6 11.86 4.28 -21.81
CA TRP A 6 12.28 2.88 -21.75
C TRP A 6 11.49 2.11 -20.69
N ARG A 7 10.78 2.82 -19.80
CA ARG A 7 9.98 2.22 -18.75
C ARG A 7 8.75 1.55 -19.35
N PHE A 8 8.71 0.23 -19.27
CA PHE A 8 7.50 -0.55 -19.47
C PHE A 8 6.62 -0.47 -18.21
N PRO A 9 5.29 -0.72 -18.32
CA PRO A 9 4.41 -0.77 -17.15
C PRO A 9 4.93 -1.75 -16.10
N GLY A 10 5.19 -1.25 -14.88
CA GLY A 10 5.75 -2.05 -13.78
C GLY A 10 7.28 -2.01 -13.66
N ALA A 11 8.00 -1.29 -14.52
CA ALA A 11 9.46 -1.13 -14.41
C ALA A 11 9.89 -0.60 -13.03
N ASP A 12 9.13 0.32 -12.44
CA ASP A 12 9.43 0.87 -11.11
C ASP A 12 9.39 -0.19 -9.99
N TRP A 13 8.51 -1.20 -10.12
CA TRP A 13 8.48 -2.32 -9.18
C TRP A 13 9.77 -3.14 -9.29
N TYR A 14 10.18 -3.52 -10.51
CA TYR A 14 11.42 -4.28 -10.73
C TYR A 14 12.64 -3.51 -10.25
N ILE A 15 12.73 -2.21 -10.54
CA ILE A 15 13.82 -1.36 -10.07
C ILE A 15 13.85 -1.34 -8.54
N SER A 16 12.70 -1.13 -7.88
CA SER A 16 12.63 -1.17 -6.42
C SER A 16 13.09 -2.53 -5.86
N TYR A 17 12.63 -3.63 -6.46
CA TYR A 17 12.97 -4.99 -6.05
C TYR A 17 14.48 -5.27 -6.18
N LEU A 18 15.08 -4.89 -7.32
CA LEU A 18 16.51 -5.04 -7.56
C LEU A 18 17.36 -4.18 -6.63
N LEU A 19 16.82 -3.06 -6.15
CA LEU A 19 17.44 -2.22 -5.13
C LEU A 19 17.18 -2.71 -3.69
N GLY A 20 16.58 -3.88 -3.51
CA GLY A 20 16.23 -4.43 -2.19
C GLY A 20 15.14 -3.65 -1.47
N ARG A 21 14.31 -2.91 -2.22
CA ARG A 21 13.17 -2.13 -1.73
C ARG A 21 11.86 -2.78 -2.16
N SER A 22 10.78 -2.42 -1.48
CA SER A 22 9.42 -2.77 -1.87
C SER A 22 8.68 -1.51 -2.30
N PHE A 23 8.18 -1.50 -3.54
CA PHE A 23 7.39 -0.39 -4.06
C PHE A 23 6.16 -0.10 -3.20
N LEU A 24 5.51 -1.16 -2.69
CA LEU A 24 4.41 -1.04 -1.75
C LEU A 24 4.85 -0.38 -0.44
N ALA A 25 6.02 -0.76 0.11
CA ALA A 25 6.54 -0.16 1.33
C ALA A 25 6.85 1.33 1.12
N MET A 26 7.43 1.70 -0.03
CA MET A 26 7.66 3.10 -0.38
C MET A 26 6.35 3.91 -0.42
N ARG A 27 5.31 3.41 -1.10
CA ARG A 27 3.99 4.06 -1.12
C ARG A 27 3.36 4.16 0.28
N THR A 28 3.58 3.16 1.12
CA THR A 28 3.08 3.15 2.50
C THR A 28 3.77 4.25 3.32
N GLU A 29 5.09 4.38 3.18
CA GLU A 29 5.86 5.45 3.83
C GLU A 29 5.41 6.84 3.36
N ASP A 30 5.22 7.05 2.05
CA ASP A 30 4.71 8.32 1.52
C ASP A 30 3.36 8.70 2.16
N ILE A 31 2.44 7.73 2.27
CA ILE A 31 1.13 7.93 2.93
C ILE A 31 1.32 8.32 4.40
N LEU A 32 2.19 7.62 5.13
CA LEU A 32 2.45 7.90 6.54
C LEU A 32 3.07 9.27 6.76
N GLN A 33 4.02 9.68 5.94
CA GLN A 33 4.63 11.00 6.03
C GLN A 33 3.62 12.12 5.74
N CYS A 34 2.77 11.95 4.70
CA CYS A 34 1.69 12.88 4.43
C CYS A 34 0.66 12.94 5.57
N ALA A 35 0.29 11.80 6.14
CA ALA A 35 -0.65 11.72 7.27
C ALA A 35 -0.10 12.41 8.52
N LYS A 36 1.18 12.17 8.85
CA LYS A 36 1.87 12.81 9.98
C LYS A 36 1.91 14.33 9.82
N TRP A 37 2.35 14.79 8.65
CA TRP A 37 2.39 16.21 8.34
C TRP A 37 1.01 16.86 8.43
N LEU A 38 -0.03 16.21 7.89
CA LEU A 38 -1.41 16.75 7.91
C LEU A 38 -1.96 16.82 9.34
N ALA A 39 -1.72 15.78 10.15
CA ALA A 39 -2.11 15.73 11.55
C ALA A 39 -1.47 16.87 12.37
N GLU A 40 -0.16 17.08 12.20
CA GLU A 40 0.59 18.16 12.83
C GLU A 40 0.11 19.54 12.37
N HIS A 41 -0.05 19.73 11.05
CA HIS A 41 -0.45 21.01 10.46
C HIS A 41 -1.83 21.46 10.95
N HIS A 42 -2.78 20.52 11.03
CA HIS A 42 -4.15 20.80 11.50
C HIS A 42 -4.34 20.59 13.00
N LYS A 43 -3.28 20.26 13.76
CA LYS A 43 -3.33 19.97 15.21
C LYS A 43 -4.40 18.94 15.57
N THR A 44 -4.58 17.93 14.74
CA THR A 44 -5.51 16.82 14.95
C THR A 44 -4.73 15.55 15.31
N PRO A 45 -5.20 14.69 16.23
CA PRO A 45 -4.51 13.45 16.57
C PRO A 45 -4.58 12.41 15.45
N THR A 46 -5.58 12.52 14.56
CA THR A 46 -5.87 11.51 13.54
C THR A 46 -6.27 12.13 12.21
N VAL A 47 -6.06 11.38 11.13
CA VAL A 47 -6.56 11.70 9.78
C VAL A 47 -7.55 10.64 9.26
N HIS A 48 -8.43 11.05 8.36
CA HIS A 48 -9.26 10.13 7.58
C HIS A 48 -8.57 9.84 6.25
N LEU A 49 -8.14 8.59 6.06
CA LEU A 49 -7.50 8.13 4.83
C LEU A 49 -8.54 7.54 3.87
N ILE A 50 -8.58 8.03 2.63
CA ILE A 50 -9.42 7.49 1.55
C ILE A 50 -8.49 7.03 0.42
N ALA A 51 -8.61 5.76 0.02
CA ALA A 51 -7.75 5.16 -1.00
C ALA A 51 -8.55 4.45 -2.09
N HIS A 52 -8.01 4.48 -3.32
CA HIS A 52 -8.67 3.97 -4.52
C HIS A 52 -7.74 3.05 -5.32
N GLY A 53 -8.27 1.94 -5.82
CA GLY A 53 -7.55 1.04 -6.73
C GLY A 53 -6.22 0.55 -6.14
N GLU A 54 -5.11 0.87 -6.81
CA GLU A 54 -3.77 0.39 -6.47
C GLU A 54 -3.19 0.93 -5.14
N THR A 55 -3.71 2.05 -4.62
CA THR A 55 -3.23 2.63 -3.36
C THR A 55 -3.87 2.02 -2.13
N THR A 56 -4.95 1.24 -2.32
CA THR A 56 -5.70 0.61 -1.23
C THR A 56 -4.83 -0.29 -0.37
N THR A 57 -3.98 -1.10 -0.98
CA THR A 57 -3.07 -1.99 -0.24
C THR A 57 -2.05 -1.21 0.60
N ALA A 58 -1.47 -0.13 0.06
CA ALA A 58 -0.56 0.73 0.81
C ALA A 58 -1.26 1.42 1.99
N ALA A 59 -2.50 1.90 1.76
CA ALA A 59 -3.33 2.50 2.80
C ALA A 59 -3.68 1.51 3.92
N GLN A 60 -3.97 0.23 3.58
CA GLN A 60 -4.19 -0.82 4.57
C GLN A 60 -2.94 -1.06 5.44
N HIS A 61 -1.74 -1.02 4.84
CA HIS A 61 -0.50 -1.16 5.61
C HIS A 61 -0.25 0.05 6.51
N ALA A 62 -0.48 1.26 6.01
CA ALA A 62 -0.32 2.49 6.80
C ALA A 62 -1.24 2.48 8.04
N ASP A 63 -2.49 2.09 7.85
CA ASP A 63 -3.48 1.95 8.92
C ASP A 63 -3.11 0.84 9.92
N ALA A 64 -2.62 -0.32 9.45
CA ALA A 64 -2.19 -1.40 10.32
C ALA A 64 -0.92 -1.06 11.14
N LEU A 65 0.00 -0.27 10.56
CA LEU A 65 1.25 0.14 11.22
C LEU A 65 1.04 1.29 12.22
N GLU A 66 0.20 2.26 11.89
CA GLU A 66 -0.02 3.48 12.67
C GLU A 66 -1.53 3.72 12.91
N PRO A 67 -2.24 2.78 13.58
CA PRO A 67 -3.70 2.85 13.76
C PRO A 67 -4.15 4.05 14.63
N LYS A 68 -3.23 4.65 15.39
CA LYS A 68 -3.49 5.86 16.18
C LYS A 68 -3.42 7.14 15.34
N LEU A 69 -2.79 7.09 14.16
CA LEU A 69 -2.70 8.22 13.24
C LEU A 69 -3.83 8.16 12.21
N ILE A 70 -4.17 6.97 11.72
CA ILE A 70 -5.27 6.76 10.78
C ILE A 70 -6.55 6.46 11.56
N GLY A 71 -7.31 7.51 11.88
CA GLY A 71 -8.53 7.36 12.70
C GLY A 71 -9.71 6.74 11.94
N ARG A 72 -9.67 6.80 10.60
CA ARG A 72 -10.65 6.16 9.72
C ARG A 72 -10.01 5.83 8.39
N LEU A 73 -10.31 4.65 7.86
CA LEU A 73 -9.90 4.21 6.53
C LEU A 73 -11.13 3.91 5.65
N THR A 74 -11.20 4.52 4.47
CA THR A 74 -12.17 4.17 3.43
C THR A 74 -11.44 3.65 2.19
N LEU A 75 -11.80 2.45 1.73
CA LEU A 75 -11.19 1.81 0.57
C LEU A 75 -12.21 1.66 -0.56
N HIS A 76 -11.81 2.04 -1.77
CA HIS A 76 -12.61 1.91 -2.98
C HIS A 76 -11.88 1.07 -4.03
N GLY A 77 -12.41 -0.13 -4.31
CA GLY A 77 -11.75 -1.10 -5.18
C GLY A 77 -10.52 -1.71 -4.51
N GLY A 78 -9.54 -2.11 -5.33
CA GLY A 78 -8.33 -2.78 -4.84
C GLY A 78 -8.46 -4.30 -4.78
N LEU A 79 -7.42 -4.94 -4.24
CA LEU A 79 -7.33 -6.39 -4.15
C LEU A 79 -7.87 -6.88 -2.81
N ALA A 80 -8.73 -7.90 -2.83
CA ALA A 80 -9.27 -8.48 -1.60
C ALA A 80 -8.25 -9.38 -0.86
N SER A 81 -7.42 -10.10 -1.61
CA SER A 81 -6.42 -11.04 -1.11
C SER A 81 -5.34 -11.24 -2.18
N TRP A 82 -4.07 -11.35 -1.80
CA TRP A 82 -3.01 -11.71 -2.74
C TRP A 82 -3.12 -13.16 -3.24
N LYS A 83 -3.79 -14.05 -2.50
CA LYS A 83 -4.00 -15.44 -2.95
C LYS A 83 -4.81 -15.51 -4.24
N THR A 84 -5.73 -14.59 -4.48
CA THR A 84 -6.52 -14.57 -5.73
C THR A 84 -5.64 -14.35 -6.96
N LEU A 85 -4.47 -13.74 -6.80
CA LEU A 85 -3.52 -13.51 -7.89
C LEU A 85 -2.77 -14.78 -8.32
N MET A 86 -2.70 -15.81 -7.47
CA MET A 86 -1.98 -17.05 -7.80
C MET A 86 -2.59 -17.78 -9.00
N THR A 87 -3.90 -17.58 -9.22
CA THR A 87 -4.65 -18.21 -10.33
C THR A 87 -5.04 -17.21 -11.43
N ASP A 88 -4.74 -15.92 -11.26
CA ASP A 88 -5.14 -14.87 -12.20
C ASP A 88 -4.08 -14.67 -13.31
N ARG A 89 -4.50 -14.85 -14.57
CA ARG A 89 -3.65 -14.61 -15.76
C ARG A 89 -3.25 -13.14 -15.92
N ARG A 90 -3.86 -12.21 -15.18
CA ARG A 90 -3.58 -10.76 -15.20
C ARG A 90 -2.87 -10.27 -13.94
N ALA A 91 -2.32 -11.18 -13.12
CA ALA A 91 -1.63 -10.85 -11.86
C ALA A 91 -0.51 -9.81 -12.01
N ASN A 92 0.19 -9.78 -13.16
CA ASN A 92 1.25 -8.80 -13.43
C ASN A 92 0.79 -7.34 -13.36
N ARG A 93 -0.52 -7.07 -13.48
CA ARG A 93 -1.06 -5.72 -13.31
C ARG A 93 -1.02 -5.23 -11.87
N HIS A 94 -0.85 -6.14 -10.89
CA HIS A 94 -0.88 -5.83 -9.47
C HIS A 94 0.50 -5.79 -8.81
N LEU A 95 1.60 -5.89 -9.58
CA LEU A 95 2.96 -5.99 -9.04
C LEU A 95 3.29 -4.90 -8.00
N HIS A 96 2.90 -3.66 -8.26
CA HIS A 96 3.12 -2.52 -7.35
C HIS A 96 2.39 -2.63 -6.01
N THR A 97 1.40 -3.51 -5.87
CA THR A 97 0.67 -3.79 -4.61
C THR A 97 1.22 -5.00 -3.85
N ILE A 98 2.26 -5.66 -4.34
CA ILE A 98 2.78 -6.89 -3.75
C ILE A 98 4.01 -6.57 -2.93
N HIS A 99 3.99 -6.98 -1.66
CA HIS A 99 5.21 -7.08 -0.87
C HIS A 99 5.84 -8.46 -1.10
N PRO A 100 7.13 -8.54 -1.49
CA PRO A 100 7.81 -9.82 -1.64
C PRO A 100 7.68 -10.69 -0.38
N ARG A 101 7.42 -11.99 -0.55
CA ARG A 101 7.31 -12.99 0.52
C ARG A 101 6.18 -12.77 1.53
N ALA A 102 5.28 -11.80 1.33
CA ALA A 102 4.26 -11.48 2.33
C ALA A 102 3.34 -12.67 2.66
N LEU A 103 2.92 -13.45 1.65
CA LEU A 103 2.08 -14.65 1.83
C LEU A 103 2.71 -15.76 2.70
N GLN A 104 4.01 -15.69 3.01
CA GLN A 104 4.64 -16.58 4.00
C GLN A 104 4.29 -16.20 5.44
N HIS A 105 3.77 -14.99 5.65
CA HIS A 105 3.52 -14.39 6.97
C HIS A 105 2.07 -13.93 7.13
N TYR A 106 1.48 -13.29 6.12
CA TYR A 106 0.12 -12.76 6.15
C TYR A 106 -0.46 -12.54 4.74
N ASP A 107 -1.76 -12.28 4.67
CA ASP A 107 -2.48 -11.83 3.49
C ASP A 107 -3.27 -10.53 3.79
N LEU A 108 -3.81 -9.87 2.75
CA LEU A 108 -4.54 -8.60 2.89
C LEU A 108 -5.75 -8.65 3.86
N PRO A 109 -6.52 -9.75 3.97
CA PRO A 109 -7.57 -9.86 4.98
C PRO A 109 -7.05 -9.87 6.41
N ASP A 110 -5.81 -10.32 6.64
CA ASP A 110 -5.21 -10.37 7.97
C ASP A 110 -4.85 -8.96 8.46
N LEU A 111 -4.45 -8.07 7.54
CA LEU A 111 -4.25 -6.65 7.87
C LEU A 111 -5.52 -5.99 8.41
N LYS A 112 -6.70 -6.38 7.88
CA LYS A 112 -7.99 -5.86 8.38
C LYS A 112 -8.25 -6.22 9.83
N GLN A 113 -7.72 -7.35 10.30
CA GLN A 113 -7.87 -7.78 11.70
C GLN A 113 -7.00 -6.95 12.66
N LEU A 114 -5.93 -6.34 12.14
CA LEU A 114 -5.09 -5.41 12.89
C LEU A 114 -5.70 -4.00 13.00
N GLN A 115 -6.67 -3.69 12.13
CA GLN A 115 -7.41 -2.43 12.14
C GLN A 115 -8.34 -2.39 13.36
N GLY A 116 -8.11 -1.44 14.28
CA GLY A 116 -8.94 -1.28 15.48
C GLY A 116 -8.52 -2.13 16.68
N GLY A 117 -7.31 -2.71 16.68
CA GLY A 117 -6.74 -3.41 17.86
C GLY A 117 -6.39 -2.49 19.05
N GLY A 118 -6.61 -1.19 18.94
CA GLY A 118 -6.56 -0.24 20.05
C GLY A 118 -7.95 0.02 20.61
N LYS A 119 -8.45 -0.90 21.44
CA LYS A 119 -9.42 -0.57 22.48
C LYS A 119 -8.69 -0.45 23.81
#